data_AF-A0A4Z1AGM6-F1
#
_entry.id   AF-A0A4Z1AGM6-F1
#
_cell.length_a   1.000
_cell.length_b   1.000
_cell.length_c   1.000
_cell.angle_alpha   90.00
_cell.angle_beta   90.00
_cell.angle_gamma   90.00
#
_symmetry.space_group_name_H-M   'P 1'
#
loop_
_entity.id
_entity.type
_entity.pdbx_description
1 polymer ?
#
loop_
_entity_poly.entity_id
_entity_poly.type
_entity_poly.pdbx_seq_one_letter_code
_entity_poly.pdbx_strand_id
1 'polypeptide(L)'
;MLFKWATSDNSVTCGKVYIFPAGKEILEYSIPSLGVTGIINGNQIVITSESIVTISSYVANFKTNGVSVSVNGVPQTSGVSSNDYNSPLKYVVTGTDGITNEYTVQMVAPRVLGSGSLRLWFKADQLTLNDGDPVTSWPDVSGFGNHISQPTINIWPIYRKNQVNGYPAVAFRSSLTSQMELPSGGVGLYVTDSGSFFFVKRLVSIASAITLIRLCYTLGREIGISDVLGEYAVCRNATTCISPSSIPLPMLQFISIGTVQTLTSNVREYRYGKFAGQSALDGTYSYAGGSNLDRVLLGNGNLDADIAEVLYFNTNLSETDVEKVFFYLNTKYKLSP
;
A
#
# COMPACT_ATOMS: atom_id res chain seq x y z
N MET A 1 43.36 -9.93 -69.61
CA MET A 1 42.32 -10.79 -68.99
C MET A 1 42.08 -10.24 -67.59
N LEU A 2 41.06 -9.39 -67.40
CA LEU A 2 40.70 -8.85 -66.07
C LEU A 2 39.80 -9.88 -65.36
N PHE A 3 40.28 -10.45 -64.27
CA PHE A 3 39.44 -11.22 -63.36
C PHE A 3 38.68 -10.27 -62.43
N LYS A 4 37.40 -10.01 -62.75
CA LYS A 4 36.45 -9.41 -61.81
C LYS A 4 36.09 -10.46 -60.76
N TRP A 5 36.44 -10.20 -59.50
CA TRP A 5 35.86 -10.93 -58.37
C TRP A 5 34.47 -10.36 -58.10
N ALA A 6 33.44 -11.16 -58.33
CA ALA A 6 32.10 -10.88 -57.84
C ALA A 6 32.00 -11.47 -56.43
N THR A 7 31.98 -10.62 -55.41
CA THR A 7 31.59 -11.02 -54.06
C THR A 7 30.06 -11.09 -54.02
N SER A 8 29.47 -12.24 -54.38
CA SER A 8 28.07 -12.50 -54.06
C SER A 8 28.02 -13.28 -52.75
N ASP A 9 28.03 -12.56 -51.63
CA ASP A 9 27.54 -13.11 -50.37
C ASP A 9 26.02 -13.22 -50.48
N ASN A 10 25.53 -14.45 -50.66
CA ASN A 10 24.10 -14.77 -50.75
C ASN A 10 23.49 -15.06 -49.38
N SER A 11 24.11 -14.59 -48.29
CA SER A 11 23.50 -14.68 -46.96
C SER A 11 22.20 -13.88 -46.91
N VAL A 12 21.13 -14.53 -46.46
CA VAL A 12 19.81 -13.92 -46.16
C VAL A 12 19.86 -12.81 -45.08
N THR A 13 21.02 -12.62 -44.44
CA THR A 13 21.29 -11.58 -43.45
C THR A 13 22.18 -10.43 -43.97
N CYS A 14 22.74 -10.54 -45.18
CA CYS A 14 23.53 -9.46 -45.78
C CYS A 14 22.65 -8.23 -46.03
N GLY A 15 23.01 -7.08 -45.45
CA GLY A 15 22.27 -5.82 -45.60
C GLY A 15 21.06 -5.63 -44.66
N LYS A 16 20.77 -6.59 -43.77
CA LYS A 16 19.77 -6.40 -42.71
C LYS A 16 20.45 -5.95 -41.42
N VAL A 17 20.26 -4.68 -41.07
CA VAL A 17 20.57 -4.21 -39.70
C VAL A 17 19.50 -4.79 -38.79
N TYR A 18 19.85 -5.84 -38.05
CA TYR A 18 19.04 -6.30 -36.94
C TYR A 18 19.16 -5.28 -35.81
N ILE A 19 18.17 -4.39 -35.73
CA ILE A 19 17.98 -3.54 -34.56
C ILE A 19 17.46 -4.47 -33.47
N PHE A 20 18.36 -5.12 -32.75
CA PHE A 20 17.97 -5.78 -31.51
C PHE A 20 17.41 -4.70 -30.59
N PRO A 21 16.23 -4.90 -29.98
CA PRO A 21 15.76 -3.97 -28.97
C PRO A 21 16.86 -3.86 -27.90
N ALA A 22 17.40 -2.65 -27.74
CA ALA A 22 18.41 -2.40 -26.74
C ALA A 22 17.73 -2.52 -25.37
N GLY A 23 17.95 -3.66 -24.72
CA GLY A 23 17.45 -3.88 -23.37
C GLY A 23 17.94 -2.77 -22.45
N LYS A 24 17.04 -2.21 -21.65
CA LYS A 24 17.33 -1.14 -20.69
C LYS A 24 16.45 -1.24 -19.47
N GLU A 25 16.13 -2.46 -19.07
CA GLU A 25 15.16 -2.76 -18.04
C GLU A 25 15.82 -3.47 -16.85
N ILE A 26 15.32 -3.20 -15.66
CA ILE A 26 15.53 -4.04 -14.49
C ILE A 26 14.41 -5.07 -14.47
N LEU A 27 14.79 -6.36 -14.51
CA LEU A 27 13.87 -7.49 -14.62
C LEU A 27 13.57 -8.11 -13.26
N GLU A 28 14.56 -8.11 -12.37
CA GLU A 28 14.46 -8.65 -11.02
C GLU A 28 15.23 -7.72 -10.08
N TYR A 29 14.73 -7.58 -8.85
CA TYR A 29 15.38 -6.79 -7.80
C TYR A 29 15.10 -7.42 -6.43
N SER A 30 16.10 -7.53 -5.56
CA SER A 30 15.95 -8.09 -4.22
C SER A 30 17.03 -7.57 -3.27
N ILE A 31 16.77 -7.65 -1.97
CA ILE A 31 17.76 -7.46 -0.91
C ILE A 31 17.86 -8.76 -0.12
N PRO A 32 18.81 -9.65 -0.49
CA PRO A 32 18.91 -11.00 0.09
C PRO A 32 19.13 -11.00 1.61
N SER A 33 19.88 -10.02 2.15
CA SER A 33 20.14 -9.93 3.59
C SER A 33 18.90 -9.72 4.44
N LEU A 34 17.81 -9.23 3.83
CA LEU A 34 16.50 -9.06 4.47
C LEU A 34 15.49 -10.12 4.03
N GLY A 35 15.84 -10.99 3.08
CA GLY A 35 14.92 -11.96 2.49
C GLY A 35 13.77 -11.33 1.71
N VAL A 36 13.94 -10.11 1.18
CA VAL A 36 12.87 -9.36 0.50
C VAL A 36 13.12 -9.26 -1.00
N THR A 37 12.06 -9.46 -1.78
CA THR A 37 12.03 -9.24 -3.22
C THR A 37 11.34 -7.91 -3.52
N GLY A 38 11.93 -7.11 -4.39
CA GLY A 38 11.35 -5.85 -4.84
C GLY A 38 10.19 -6.08 -5.81
N ILE A 39 9.14 -5.27 -5.70
CA ILE A 39 8.03 -5.25 -6.63
C ILE A 39 8.33 -4.19 -7.69
N ILE A 40 8.41 -4.63 -8.95
CA ILE A 40 8.68 -3.77 -10.11
C ILE A 40 7.36 -3.47 -10.82
N ASN A 41 7.05 -2.20 -11.02
CA ASN A 41 5.90 -1.75 -11.78
C ASN A 41 6.27 -0.53 -12.62
N GLY A 42 6.43 -0.75 -13.94
CA GLY A 42 7.03 0.23 -14.83
C GLY A 42 8.42 0.63 -14.33
N ASN A 43 8.62 1.91 -14.09
CA ASN A 43 9.89 2.49 -13.65
C ASN A 43 9.98 2.65 -12.12
N GLN A 44 9.05 2.08 -11.36
CA GLN A 44 9.06 2.09 -9.91
C GLN A 44 9.44 0.71 -9.38
N ILE A 45 10.35 0.68 -8.40
CA ILE A 45 10.70 -0.52 -7.65
C ILE A 45 10.49 -0.21 -6.18
N VAL A 46 9.49 -0.87 -5.56
CA VAL A 46 9.33 -0.80 -4.11
C VAL A 46 9.94 -2.04 -3.47
N ILE A 47 10.75 -1.81 -2.43
CA ILE A 47 11.20 -2.87 -1.54
C ILE A 47 10.49 -2.69 -0.21
N THR A 48 9.72 -3.68 0.21
CA THR A 48 8.97 -3.62 1.46
C THR A 48 9.52 -4.64 2.44
N SER A 49 9.82 -4.20 3.65
CA SER A 49 10.19 -5.09 4.74
C SER A 49 9.19 -4.94 5.88
N GLU A 50 8.74 -6.08 6.40
CA GLU A 50 7.78 -6.12 7.49
C GLU A 50 8.45 -6.11 8.86
N SER A 51 9.74 -6.42 8.95
CA SER A 51 10.41 -6.73 10.23
C SER A 51 11.41 -5.68 10.69
N ILE A 52 12.03 -4.94 9.76
CA ILE A 52 13.08 -3.98 10.13
C ILE A 52 12.49 -2.75 10.85
N VAL A 53 13.28 -2.24 11.80
CA VAL A 53 12.96 -1.04 12.60
C VAL A 53 13.90 0.13 12.30
N THR A 54 14.89 -0.08 11.44
CA THR A 54 15.78 0.94 10.90
C THR A 54 16.10 0.64 9.43
N ILE A 55 16.25 1.68 8.63
CA ILE A 55 16.72 1.57 7.24
C ILE A 55 18.20 1.96 7.22
N SER A 56 18.99 1.19 6.49
CA SER A 56 20.45 1.36 6.38
C SER A 56 20.90 1.11 4.94
N SER A 57 22.20 1.00 4.74
CA SER A 57 22.75 0.62 3.45
C SER A 57 22.68 -0.90 3.24
N TYR A 58 22.21 -1.32 2.06
CA TYR A 58 22.11 -2.72 1.70
C TYR A 58 22.74 -3.01 0.33
N VAL A 59 23.17 -4.25 0.15
CA VAL A 59 23.59 -4.77 -1.16
C VAL A 59 22.38 -5.44 -1.80
N ALA A 60 22.03 -4.98 -3.00
CA ALA A 60 20.92 -5.55 -3.77
C ALA A 60 21.41 -6.55 -4.82
N ASN A 61 20.61 -7.57 -5.09
CA ASN A 61 20.71 -8.40 -6.28
C ASN A 61 19.68 -7.91 -7.29
N PHE A 62 20.14 -7.59 -8.49
CA PHE A 62 19.28 -7.24 -9.62
C PHE A 62 19.72 -7.96 -10.90
N LYS A 63 18.75 -8.16 -11.80
CA LYS A 63 18.96 -8.66 -13.16
C LYS A 63 18.52 -7.60 -14.15
N THR A 64 19.31 -7.38 -15.19
CA THR A 64 19.02 -6.39 -16.23
C THR A 64 19.32 -6.96 -17.62
N ASN A 65 18.61 -6.47 -18.63
CA ASN A 65 18.94 -6.68 -20.04
C ASN A 65 19.73 -5.51 -20.65
N GLY A 66 20.10 -4.49 -19.86
CA GLY A 66 21.01 -3.41 -20.26
C GLY A 66 22.48 -3.78 -20.09
N VAL A 67 23.35 -2.94 -20.67
CA VAL A 67 24.81 -3.14 -20.65
C VAL A 67 25.48 -2.59 -19.40
N SER A 68 24.85 -1.61 -18.73
CA SER A 68 25.35 -1.08 -17.47
C SER A 68 24.23 -0.51 -16.61
N VAL A 69 24.45 -0.48 -15.30
CA VAL A 69 23.56 0.12 -14.32
C VAL A 69 24.38 1.09 -13.46
N SER A 70 23.84 2.26 -13.17
CA SER A 70 24.44 3.22 -12.26
C SER A 70 23.41 3.77 -11.27
N VAL A 71 23.87 4.20 -10.11
CA VAL A 71 23.06 4.94 -9.13
C VAL A 71 23.75 6.27 -8.88
N ASN A 72 23.05 7.37 -9.15
CA ASN A 72 23.62 8.72 -9.06
C ASN A 72 24.95 8.87 -9.83
N GLY A 73 25.08 8.21 -10.98
CA GLY A 73 26.30 8.20 -11.81
C GLY A 73 27.39 7.22 -11.37
N VAL A 74 27.25 6.56 -10.22
CA VAL A 74 28.22 5.55 -9.75
C VAL A 74 27.84 4.17 -10.31
N PRO A 75 28.73 3.48 -11.05
CA PRO A 75 28.46 2.15 -11.58
C PRO A 75 28.08 1.13 -10.49
N GLN A 76 27.07 0.31 -10.78
CA GLN A 76 26.55 -0.70 -9.86
C GLN A 76 26.89 -2.09 -10.36
N THR A 77 27.38 -2.93 -9.44
CA THR A 77 27.56 -4.37 -9.65
C THR A 77 26.56 -5.12 -8.78
N SER A 78 25.70 -5.93 -9.41
CA SER A 78 24.68 -6.74 -8.73
C SER A 78 25.33 -7.68 -7.70
N GLY A 79 24.80 -7.71 -6.48
CA GLY A 79 25.33 -8.51 -5.37
C GLY A 79 26.62 -7.98 -4.76
N VAL A 80 27.11 -6.80 -5.16
CA VAL A 80 28.36 -6.21 -4.66
C VAL A 80 28.18 -4.77 -4.20
N SER A 81 27.59 -3.90 -5.02
CA SER A 81 27.46 -2.48 -4.71
C SER A 81 26.46 -2.26 -3.57
N SER A 82 26.89 -1.52 -2.53
CA SER A 82 26.05 -1.11 -1.40
C SER A 82 25.49 0.28 -1.65
N ASN A 83 24.19 0.48 -1.36
CA ASN A 83 23.52 1.77 -1.45
C ASN A 83 22.75 2.06 -0.17
N ASP A 84 22.63 3.34 0.20
CA ASP A 84 21.78 3.80 1.30
C ASP A 84 20.31 3.93 0.84
N TYR A 85 19.39 3.26 1.54
CA TYR A 85 17.97 3.25 1.18
C TYR A 85 17.11 4.22 2.00
N ASN A 86 17.70 5.11 2.81
CA ASN A 86 16.95 6.11 3.58
C ASN A 86 16.20 7.11 2.69
N SER A 87 16.66 7.29 1.45
CA SER A 87 16.03 8.10 0.41
C SER A 87 15.81 7.29 -0.87
N PRO A 88 14.86 7.68 -1.75
CA PRO A 88 14.72 7.05 -3.05
C PRO A 88 16.02 7.09 -3.85
N LEU A 89 16.38 5.95 -4.44
CA LEU A 89 17.55 5.80 -5.30
C LEU A 89 17.13 5.87 -6.77
N LYS A 90 17.94 6.57 -7.58
CA LYS A 90 17.76 6.63 -9.03
C LYS A 90 18.70 5.67 -9.72
N TYR A 91 18.16 4.55 -10.17
CA TYR A 91 18.88 3.56 -10.96
C TYR A 91 18.76 3.91 -12.43
N VAL A 92 19.88 4.08 -13.12
CA VAL A 92 19.92 4.34 -14.56
C VAL A 92 20.49 3.12 -15.25
N VAL A 93 19.68 2.48 -16.10
CA VAL A 93 20.09 1.36 -16.95
C VAL A 93 20.39 1.89 -18.35
N THR A 94 21.59 1.60 -18.86
CA THR A 94 22.02 1.99 -20.21
C THR A 94 21.91 0.79 -21.14
N GLY A 95 21.27 0.96 -22.29
CA GLY A 95 21.19 -0.05 -23.34
C GLY A 95 22.43 -0.08 -24.25
N THR A 96 22.51 -1.09 -25.12
CA THR A 96 23.59 -1.23 -26.11
C THR A 96 23.66 -0.08 -27.11
N ASP A 97 22.55 0.65 -27.29
CA ASP A 97 22.43 1.84 -28.14
C ASP A 97 22.82 3.14 -27.42
N GLY A 98 23.22 3.07 -26.14
CA GLY A 98 23.54 4.22 -25.31
C GLY A 98 22.32 4.95 -24.74
N ILE A 99 21.09 4.53 -25.06
CA ILE A 99 19.87 5.11 -24.52
C ILE A 99 19.64 4.57 -23.11
N THR A 100 19.15 5.43 -22.21
CA THR A 100 18.92 5.08 -20.81
C THR A 100 17.45 4.87 -20.46
N ASN A 101 17.22 4.20 -19.34
CA ASN A 101 15.95 4.13 -18.63
C ASN A 101 16.22 4.39 -17.14
N GLU A 102 15.44 5.27 -16.52
CA GLU A 102 15.58 5.64 -15.09
C GLU A 102 14.51 4.92 -14.25
N TYR A 103 14.93 4.24 -13.19
CA TYR A 103 14.08 3.61 -12.19
C TYR A 103 14.17 4.36 -10.87
N THR A 104 13.03 4.63 -10.24
CA THR A 104 12.98 5.05 -8.84
C THR A 104 12.85 3.82 -7.96
N VAL A 105 13.89 3.54 -7.19
CA VAL A 105 13.95 2.45 -6.23
C VAL A 105 13.76 3.01 -4.82
N GLN A 106 12.74 2.55 -4.10
CA GLN A 106 12.51 3.03 -2.74
C GLN A 106 12.23 1.88 -1.78
N MET A 107 12.96 1.87 -0.66
CA MET A 107 12.63 1.02 0.47
C MET A 107 11.54 1.68 1.31
N VAL A 108 10.51 0.91 1.63
CA VAL A 108 9.44 1.31 2.53
C VAL A 108 9.30 0.24 3.61
N ALA A 109 9.65 0.59 4.84
CA ALA A 109 9.40 -0.22 6.01
C ALA A 109 8.32 0.45 6.86
N PRO A 110 7.04 0.03 6.76
CA PRO A 110 5.95 0.69 7.47
C PRO A 110 6.18 0.81 8.99
N ARG A 111 6.90 -0.13 9.62
CA ARG A 111 7.25 -0.07 11.05
C ARG A 111 8.20 1.07 11.44
N VAL A 112 8.84 1.74 10.48
CA VAL A 112 9.77 2.86 10.72
C VAL A 112 9.08 4.21 10.52
N LEU A 113 8.04 4.26 9.69
CA LEU A 113 7.34 5.51 9.37
C LEU A 113 6.62 6.09 10.61
N GLY A 114 6.43 7.42 10.62
CA GLY A 114 5.75 8.10 11.72
C GLY A 114 6.46 7.95 13.07
N SER A 115 7.78 7.74 13.05
CA SER A 115 8.60 7.42 14.24
C SER A 115 8.19 6.10 14.92
N GLY A 116 7.90 5.08 14.12
CA GLY A 116 7.51 3.77 14.64
C GLY A 116 6.10 3.72 15.23
N SER A 117 5.20 4.54 14.68
CA SER A 117 3.81 4.70 15.15
C SER A 117 2.82 3.72 14.52
N LEU A 118 3.27 2.78 13.67
CA LEU A 118 2.40 1.76 13.08
C LEU A 118 1.80 0.87 14.18
N ARG A 119 0.47 0.69 14.19
CA ARG A 119 -0.24 -0.10 15.22
C ARG A 119 -1.23 -1.11 14.66
N LEU A 120 -1.69 -0.95 13.43
CA LEU A 120 -2.41 -1.99 12.70
C LEU A 120 -1.81 -2.10 11.31
N TRP A 121 -1.59 -3.33 10.87
CA TRP A 121 -1.25 -3.62 9.50
C TRP A 121 -1.86 -4.97 9.10
N PHE A 122 -2.95 -4.90 8.34
CA PHE A 122 -3.66 -6.07 7.85
C PHE A 122 -3.45 -6.18 6.35
N LYS A 123 -2.97 -7.34 5.92
CA LYS A 123 -2.67 -7.65 4.52
C LYS A 123 -3.48 -8.87 4.09
N ALA A 124 -4.17 -8.84 2.96
CA ALA A 124 -4.85 -10.05 2.47
C ALA A 124 -3.83 -11.09 1.96
N ASP A 125 -2.71 -10.64 1.42
CA ASP A 125 -1.66 -11.49 0.80
C ASP A 125 -0.80 -12.30 1.78
N GLN A 126 -0.90 -12.05 3.09
CA GLN A 126 -0.32 -12.95 4.12
C GLN A 126 -1.25 -14.12 4.46
N LEU A 127 -2.53 -14.06 4.10
CA LEU A 127 -3.47 -15.14 4.39
C LEU A 127 -3.24 -16.27 3.39
N THR A 128 -2.94 -17.46 3.92
CA THR A 128 -2.76 -18.68 3.12
C THR A 128 -4.08 -19.45 3.05
N LEU A 129 -5.01 -18.93 2.24
CA LEU A 129 -6.37 -19.47 2.08
C LEU A 129 -6.70 -19.73 0.59
N ASN A 130 -7.73 -20.55 0.33
CA ASN A 130 -8.30 -20.74 -1.00
C ASN A 130 -9.36 -19.69 -1.32
N ASP A 131 -9.61 -19.47 -2.62
CA ASP A 131 -10.69 -18.55 -3.02
C ASP A 131 -12.04 -19.07 -2.50
N GLY A 132 -12.80 -18.20 -1.83
CA GLY A 132 -14.07 -18.55 -1.22
C GLY A 132 -13.99 -19.00 0.24
N ASP A 133 -12.78 -19.23 0.79
CA ASP A 133 -12.64 -19.63 2.19
C ASP A 133 -13.07 -18.51 3.15
N PRO A 134 -13.66 -18.85 4.31
CA PRO A 134 -13.97 -17.86 5.34
C PRO A 134 -12.70 -17.33 5.99
N VAL A 135 -12.68 -16.02 6.27
CA VAL A 135 -11.61 -15.36 7.04
C VAL A 135 -12.06 -15.24 8.49
N THR A 136 -11.66 -16.20 9.32
CA THR A 136 -12.01 -16.23 10.75
C THR A 136 -11.07 -15.39 11.61
N SER A 137 -9.83 -15.20 11.17
CA SER A 137 -8.83 -14.34 11.81
C SER A 137 -7.99 -13.62 10.77
N TRP A 138 -7.65 -12.36 11.02
CA TRP A 138 -6.75 -11.57 10.20
C TRP A 138 -5.55 -11.12 11.06
N PRO A 139 -4.37 -11.75 10.87
CA PRO A 139 -3.17 -11.39 11.61
C PRO A 139 -2.73 -9.95 11.34
N ASP A 140 -2.21 -9.33 12.39
CA ASP A 140 -1.61 -7.99 12.39
C ASP A 140 -0.09 -8.14 12.23
N VAL A 141 0.46 -7.55 11.17
CA VAL A 141 1.90 -7.53 10.89
C VAL A 141 2.58 -6.24 11.33
N SER A 142 1.88 -5.36 12.05
CA SER A 142 2.46 -4.13 12.61
C SER A 142 3.57 -4.38 13.63
N GLY A 143 3.59 -5.58 14.23
CA GLY A 143 4.47 -5.94 15.34
C GLY A 143 3.84 -5.75 16.73
N PHE A 144 2.59 -5.27 16.80
CA PHE A 144 1.88 -5.01 18.07
C PHE A 144 0.86 -6.09 18.45
N GLY A 145 0.63 -7.09 17.59
CA GLY A 145 -0.23 -8.23 17.92
C GLY A 145 -1.71 -7.89 17.98
N ASN A 146 -2.14 -6.81 17.34
CA ASN A 146 -3.53 -6.35 17.32
C ASN A 146 -4.37 -7.15 16.30
N HIS A 147 -4.34 -8.48 16.40
CA HIS A 147 -5.06 -9.39 15.51
C HIS A 147 -6.57 -9.18 15.64
N ILE A 148 -7.29 -9.21 14.52
CA ILE A 148 -8.75 -9.17 14.53
C ILE A 148 -9.30 -10.54 14.15
N SER A 149 -10.49 -10.86 14.64
CA SER A 149 -11.15 -12.15 14.41
C SER A 149 -12.66 -11.97 14.24
N GLN A 150 -13.30 -13.01 13.74
CA GLN A 150 -14.76 -13.11 13.72
C GLN A 150 -15.13 -14.52 14.20
N PRO A 151 -15.56 -14.68 15.45
CA PRO A 151 -15.90 -16.01 15.98
C PRO A 151 -17.28 -16.50 15.54
N THR A 152 -18.16 -15.61 15.09
CA THR A 152 -19.55 -15.96 14.73
C THR A 152 -19.61 -16.51 13.30
N ILE A 153 -20.12 -17.73 13.19
CA ILE A 153 -20.34 -18.42 11.91
C ILE A 153 -21.37 -17.63 11.08
N ASN A 154 -21.26 -17.70 9.74
CA ASN A 154 -22.14 -17.06 8.75
C ASN A 154 -22.02 -15.54 8.62
N ILE A 155 -21.26 -14.85 9.48
CA ILE A 155 -20.91 -13.43 9.29
C ILE A 155 -19.42 -13.25 8.95
N TRP A 156 -18.72 -14.34 8.62
CA TRP A 156 -17.34 -14.29 8.18
C TRP A 156 -17.21 -13.51 6.88
N PRO A 157 -16.20 -12.62 6.78
CA PRO A 157 -15.72 -12.17 5.49
C PRO A 157 -15.15 -13.34 4.70
N ILE A 158 -15.08 -13.20 3.39
CA ILE A 158 -14.64 -14.25 2.47
C ILE A 158 -13.31 -13.86 1.82
N TYR A 159 -12.35 -14.78 1.76
CA TYR A 159 -11.11 -14.57 1.06
C TYR A 159 -11.30 -14.67 -0.45
N ARG A 160 -10.80 -13.68 -1.20
CA ARG A 160 -10.90 -13.65 -2.67
C ARG A 160 -9.52 -13.49 -3.27
N LYS A 161 -9.13 -14.39 -4.18
CA LYS A 161 -7.85 -14.34 -4.91
C LYS A 161 -7.93 -13.40 -6.11
N ASN A 162 -6.77 -12.92 -6.57
CA ASN A 162 -6.63 -12.18 -7.84
C ASN A 162 -7.57 -10.98 -8.00
N GLN A 163 -7.75 -10.19 -6.94
CA GLN A 163 -8.70 -9.08 -6.92
C GLN A 163 -8.07 -7.77 -7.41
N VAL A 164 -6.79 -7.53 -7.14
CA VAL A 164 -6.10 -6.29 -7.54
C VAL A 164 -4.63 -6.58 -7.86
N ASN A 165 -4.23 -6.40 -9.12
CA ASN A 165 -2.88 -6.71 -9.62
C ASN A 165 -2.39 -8.13 -9.25
N GLY A 166 -3.29 -9.13 -9.29
CA GLY A 166 -2.99 -10.51 -8.88
C GLY A 166 -3.00 -10.75 -7.37
N TYR A 167 -3.08 -9.72 -6.55
CA TYR A 167 -3.17 -9.85 -5.10
C TYR A 167 -4.61 -10.12 -4.63
N PRO A 168 -4.78 -10.85 -3.51
CA PRO A 168 -6.08 -11.13 -2.92
C PRO A 168 -6.69 -9.91 -2.21
N ALA A 169 -7.96 -10.03 -1.84
CA ALA A 169 -8.67 -9.14 -0.94
C ALA A 169 -9.62 -9.94 -0.03
N VAL A 170 -9.97 -9.36 1.12
CA VAL A 170 -10.99 -9.88 2.02
C VAL A 170 -12.31 -9.18 1.72
N ALA A 171 -13.32 -9.96 1.34
CA ALA A 171 -14.64 -9.53 0.93
C ALA A 171 -15.59 -9.48 2.12
N PHE A 172 -16.02 -8.27 2.48
CA PHE A 172 -17.09 -8.02 3.44
C PHE A 172 -18.39 -7.80 2.67
N ARG A 173 -19.47 -8.44 3.10
CA ARG A 173 -20.79 -8.31 2.47
C ARG A 173 -21.83 -7.92 3.50
N SER A 174 -22.57 -6.86 3.20
CA SER A 174 -23.65 -6.36 4.06
C SER A 174 -24.80 -7.36 4.19
N SER A 175 -25.06 -8.14 3.14
CA SER A 175 -26.05 -9.23 3.15
C SER A 175 -25.74 -10.36 4.14
N LEU A 176 -24.48 -10.49 4.55
CA LEU A 176 -24.03 -11.43 5.58
C LEU A 176 -23.75 -10.72 6.91
N THR A 177 -23.97 -9.40 7.00
CA THR A 177 -23.53 -8.57 8.12
C THR A 177 -22.04 -8.76 8.47
N SER A 178 -21.19 -8.92 7.45
CA SER A 178 -19.78 -9.26 7.67
C SER A 178 -19.04 -8.18 8.48
N GLN A 179 -18.27 -8.62 9.46
CA GLN A 179 -17.42 -7.76 10.28
C GLN A 179 -16.28 -8.56 10.92
N MET A 180 -15.24 -7.89 11.40
CA MET A 180 -14.17 -8.46 12.21
C MET A 180 -13.85 -7.55 13.40
N GLU A 181 -13.35 -8.12 14.49
CA GLU A 181 -13.19 -7.40 15.74
C GLU A 181 -11.94 -7.77 16.54
N LEU A 182 -11.53 -6.85 17.41
CA LEU A 182 -10.66 -7.12 18.55
C LEU A 182 -11.45 -6.73 19.81
N PRO A 183 -12.07 -7.70 20.52
CA PRO A 183 -13.09 -7.41 21.55
C PRO A 183 -12.59 -6.58 22.74
N SER A 184 -11.31 -6.69 23.09
CA SER A 184 -10.74 -6.06 24.29
C SER A 184 -9.84 -4.86 23.95
N GLY A 185 -10.00 -4.30 22.76
CA GLY A 185 -9.15 -3.21 22.26
C GLY A 185 -7.73 -3.64 21.92
N GLY A 186 -7.00 -2.73 21.27
CA GLY A 186 -5.65 -2.98 20.81
C GLY A 186 -4.59 -2.12 21.50
N VAL A 187 -3.36 -2.63 21.50
CA VAL A 187 -2.18 -1.97 22.05
C VAL A 187 -1.83 -0.74 21.21
N GLY A 188 -1.74 0.41 21.89
CA GLY A 188 -1.23 1.65 21.32
C GLY A 188 -2.14 2.33 20.30
N LEU A 189 -3.43 1.98 20.22
CA LEU A 189 -4.32 2.51 19.19
C LEU A 189 -4.83 3.96 19.44
N TYR A 190 -4.90 4.42 20.69
CA TYR A 190 -5.53 5.72 21.08
C TYR A 190 -4.62 6.56 21.96
N VAL A 191 -3.38 6.78 21.50
CA VAL A 191 -2.37 7.46 22.34
C VAL A 191 -2.44 8.98 22.16
N THR A 192 -2.95 9.46 21.02
CA THR A 192 -3.08 10.89 20.71
C THR A 192 -4.34 11.16 19.88
N ASP A 193 -4.74 12.44 19.83
CA ASP A 193 -5.80 12.90 18.92
C ASP A 193 -5.37 12.85 17.43
N SER A 194 -4.08 12.66 17.17
CA SER A 194 -3.53 12.45 15.83
C SER A 194 -3.56 10.98 15.40
N GLY A 195 -3.64 10.74 14.10
CA GLY A 195 -3.53 9.41 13.54
C GLY A 195 -3.75 9.39 12.04
N SER A 196 -3.23 8.34 11.41
CA SER A 196 -3.23 8.22 9.95
C SER A 196 -3.69 6.84 9.53
N PHE A 197 -4.66 6.79 8.63
CA PHE A 197 -5.23 5.57 8.08
C PHE A 197 -4.94 5.44 6.61
N PHE A 198 -4.69 4.23 6.14
CA PHE A 198 -4.52 3.92 4.73
C PHE A 198 -5.20 2.61 4.39
N PHE A 199 -5.88 2.58 3.24
CA PHE A 199 -6.59 1.43 2.73
C PHE A 199 -6.28 1.22 1.26
N VAL A 200 -6.20 -0.04 0.86
CA VAL A 200 -6.45 -0.47 -0.51
C VAL A 200 -7.76 -1.22 -0.52
N LYS A 201 -8.80 -0.64 -1.11
CA LYS A 201 -10.16 -1.19 -1.06
C LYS A 201 -10.94 -0.95 -2.34
N ARG A 202 -11.98 -1.75 -2.55
CA ARG A 202 -13.03 -1.57 -3.56
C ARG A 202 -14.39 -1.53 -2.88
N LEU A 203 -15.11 -0.43 -3.03
CA LEU A 203 -16.47 -0.31 -2.50
C LEU A 203 -17.47 -0.97 -3.44
N VAL A 204 -18.39 -1.79 -2.92
CA VAL A 204 -19.32 -2.59 -3.75
C VAL A 204 -20.72 -1.98 -3.77
N SER A 205 -21.27 -1.66 -2.60
CA SER A 205 -22.56 -0.97 -2.48
C SER A 205 -22.60 -0.06 -1.26
N ILE A 206 -23.57 0.84 -1.23
CA ILE A 206 -23.88 1.70 -0.08
C ILE A 206 -25.38 1.70 0.10
N ALA A 207 -25.87 0.92 1.05
CA ALA A 207 -27.30 0.85 1.39
C ALA A 207 -27.63 1.62 2.68
N SER A 208 -26.64 1.82 3.54
CA SER A 208 -26.74 2.49 4.84
C SER A 208 -25.35 2.96 5.24
N ALA A 209 -25.24 3.75 6.31
CA ALA A 209 -23.95 4.27 6.75
C ALA A 209 -22.99 3.12 7.09
N ILE A 210 -21.80 3.17 6.53
CA ILE A 210 -20.77 2.13 6.66
C ILE A 210 -19.71 2.62 7.63
N THR A 211 -19.39 1.80 8.63
CA THR A 211 -18.14 1.89 9.38
C THR A 211 -17.11 1.02 8.67
N LEU A 212 -16.03 1.61 8.15
CA LEU A 212 -14.91 0.83 7.60
C LEU A 212 -14.08 0.25 8.74
N ILE A 213 -13.63 1.12 9.64
CA ILE A 213 -12.98 0.72 10.87
C ILE A 213 -13.32 1.71 11.97
N ARG A 214 -13.62 1.20 13.15
CA ARG A 214 -13.71 1.95 14.38
C ARG A 214 -12.66 1.36 15.31
N LEU A 215 -11.76 2.21 15.77
CA LEU A 215 -10.73 1.75 16.69
C LEU A 215 -11.36 1.46 18.05
N CYS A 216 -12.17 2.34 18.65
CA CYS A 216 -12.77 2.08 19.97
C CYS A 216 -14.28 2.33 19.90
N TYR A 217 -15.06 1.38 20.43
CA TYR A 217 -16.50 1.37 20.28
C TYR A 217 -17.19 2.61 20.89
N THR A 218 -16.79 3.00 22.10
CA THR A 218 -17.48 4.05 22.86
C THR A 218 -16.97 5.47 22.58
N LEU A 219 -15.68 5.69 22.31
CA LEU A 219 -15.12 7.04 22.09
C LEU A 219 -13.98 7.07 21.06
N GLY A 220 -13.90 6.04 20.21
CA GLY A 220 -12.78 5.87 19.29
C GLY A 220 -12.87 6.68 18.01
N ARG A 221 -11.70 6.76 17.36
CA ARG A 221 -11.59 7.19 15.97
C ARG A 221 -12.26 6.19 15.06
N GLU A 222 -13.08 6.70 14.16
CA GLU A 222 -13.77 5.92 13.16
C GLU A 222 -13.51 6.49 11.77
N ILE A 223 -13.30 5.59 10.82
CA ILE A 223 -13.38 5.86 9.40
C ILE A 223 -14.67 5.23 8.90
N GLY A 224 -15.51 6.04 8.27
CA GLY A 224 -16.78 5.63 7.70
C GLY A 224 -16.92 6.00 6.23
N ILE A 225 -18.05 5.61 5.66
CA ILE A 225 -18.54 6.07 4.38
C ILE A 225 -19.96 6.57 4.58
N SER A 226 -20.23 7.81 4.15
CA SER A 226 -21.57 8.40 4.24
C SER A 226 -22.55 7.68 3.34
N ASP A 227 -23.78 7.47 3.81
CA ASP A 227 -24.84 6.80 3.06
C ASP A 227 -25.49 7.68 2.00
N VAL A 228 -25.54 9.00 2.23
CA VAL A 228 -26.16 9.95 1.28
C VAL A 228 -25.29 10.15 0.04
N LEU A 229 -23.98 10.33 0.21
CA LEU A 229 -23.08 10.77 -0.87
C LEU A 229 -21.95 9.79 -1.18
N GLY A 230 -21.79 8.73 -0.38
CA GLY A 230 -20.70 7.77 -0.55
C GLY A 230 -19.31 8.38 -0.32
N GLU A 231 -19.24 9.42 0.49
CA GLU A 231 -18.00 10.14 0.78
C GLU A 231 -17.23 9.45 1.89
N TYR A 232 -15.90 9.53 1.81
CA TYR A 232 -15.03 9.07 2.86
C TYR A 232 -15.15 10.01 4.07
N ALA A 233 -15.42 9.45 5.25
CA ALA A 233 -15.72 10.23 6.44
C ALA A 233 -14.80 9.85 7.61
N VAL A 234 -14.43 10.85 8.41
CA VAL A 234 -13.82 10.66 9.73
C VAL A 234 -14.86 11.00 10.79
N CYS A 235 -15.05 10.08 11.72
CA CYS A 235 -16.09 10.18 12.73
C CYS A 235 -15.53 10.00 14.13
N ARG A 236 -16.23 10.58 15.12
CA ARG A 236 -16.07 10.27 16.55
C ARG A 236 -17.38 9.77 17.13
N ASN A 237 -17.27 8.75 17.98
CA ASN A 237 -18.36 8.30 18.86
C ASN A 237 -19.66 7.96 18.09
N ALA A 238 -19.55 7.42 16.88
CA ALA A 238 -20.70 7.05 16.03
C ALA A 238 -21.76 8.16 15.80
N THR A 239 -21.45 9.42 16.10
CA THR A 239 -22.47 10.50 16.21
C THR A 239 -22.13 11.69 15.31
N THR A 240 -20.85 12.07 15.23
CA THR A 240 -20.43 13.19 14.39
C THR A 240 -19.40 12.70 13.39
N CYS A 241 -19.61 13.03 12.12
CA CYS A 241 -18.76 12.69 11.00
C CYS A 241 -18.46 13.93 10.16
N ILE A 242 -17.29 13.96 9.54
CA ILE A 242 -16.92 14.96 8.55
C ILE A 242 -16.25 14.29 7.35
N SER A 243 -16.62 14.74 6.16
CA SER A 243 -16.00 14.33 4.90
C SER A 243 -14.81 15.24 4.63
N PRO A 244 -13.55 14.76 4.67
CA PRO A 244 -12.39 15.65 4.51
C PRO A 244 -12.35 16.30 3.12
N SER A 245 -12.66 15.56 2.06
CA SER A 245 -12.65 16.08 0.68
C SER A 245 -14.01 16.40 0.10
N SER A 246 -15.10 15.85 0.66
CA SER A 246 -16.44 15.86 0.05
C SER A 246 -16.47 15.32 -1.38
N ILE A 247 -15.56 14.39 -1.71
CA ILE A 247 -15.55 13.71 -3.00
C ILE A 247 -16.13 12.30 -2.79
N PRO A 248 -17.18 11.90 -3.52
CA PRO A 248 -17.67 10.53 -3.49
C PRO A 248 -16.58 9.50 -3.83
N LEU A 249 -16.66 8.32 -3.23
CA LEU A 249 -15.78 7.20 -3.55
C LEU A 249 -16.21 6.53 -4.85
N PRO A 250 -15.28 6.10 -5.72
CA PRO A 250 -15.64 5.30 -6.87
C PRO A 250 -16.14 3.92 -6.43
N MET A 251 -17.19 3.46 -7.08
CA MET A 251 -17.78 2.13 -6.88
C MET A 251 -17.11 1.10 -7.79
N LEU A 252 -17.03 -0.14 -7.33
CA LEU A 252 -16.55 -1.30 -8.10
C LEU A 252 -15.12 -1.16 -8.65
N GLN A 253 -14.34 -0.21 -8.13
CA GLN A 253 -12.94 0.01 -8.47
C GLN A 253 -12.06 -0.03 -7.21
N PHE A 254 -10.88 -0.67 -7.31
CA PHE A 254 -9.87 -0.61 -6.25
C PHE A 254 -9.19 0.76 -6.24
N ILE A 255 -9.03 1.31 -5.05
CA ILE A 255 -8.45 2.63 -4.79
C ILE A 255 -7.52 2.52 -3.60
N SER A 256 -6.41 3.25 -3.64
CA SER A 256 -5.61 3.55 -2.46
C SER A 256 -6.07 4.89 -1.90
N ILE A 257 -6.47 4.90 -0.63
CA ILE A 257 -6.98 6.09 0.05
C ILE A 257 -6.44 6.14 1.46
N GLY A 258 -6.22 7.35 1.96
CA GLY A 258 -5.82 7.55 3.34
C GLY A 258 -6.27 8.87 3.91
N THR A 259 -6.31 8.93 5.23
CA THR A 259 -6.54 10.16 5.98
C THR A 259 -5.41 10.40 6.97
N VAL A 260 -5.08 11.67 7.18
CA VAL A 260 -4.12 12.12 8.19
C VAL A 260 -4.80 13.15 9.05
N GLN A 261 -5.11 12.78 10.29
CA GLN A 261 -5.65 13.69 11.29
C GLN A 261 -4.51 14.25 12.14
N THR A 262 -4.48 15.57 12.29
CA THR A 262 -3.55 16.30 13.17
C THR A 262 -4.32 16.85 14.36
N LEU A 263 -4.13 16.23 15.53
CA LEU A 263 -4.84 16.55 16.77
C LEU A 263 -6.35 16.70 16.48
N THR A 264 -6.98 17.71 17.09
CA THR A 264 -8.35 18.14 16.78
C THR A 264 -8.35 19.36 15.86
N SER A 265 -7.32 19.56 15.02
CA SER A 265 -7.19 20.75 14.17
C SER A 265 -7.74 20.53 12.77
N ASN A 266 -7.28 19.47 12.10
CA ASN A 266 -7.69 19.17 10.73
C ASN A 266 -7.52 17.68 10.42
N VAL A 267 -8.23 17.26 9.38
CA VAL A 267 -8.02 15.99 8.71
C VAL A 267 -7.84 16.22 7.22
N ARG A 268 -6.82 15.59 6.65
CA ARG A 268 -6.52 15.58 5.21
C ARG A 268 -6.85 14.23 4.63
N GLU A 269 -7.38 14.20 3.42
CA GLU A 269 -7.60 12.98 2.64
C GLU A 269 -6.67 12.95 1.42
N TYR A 270 -6.17 11.76 1.12
CA TYR A 270 -5.30 11.49 -0.01
C TYR A 270 -5.85 10.31 -0.81
N ARG A 271 -5.79 10.41 -2.14
CA ARG A 271 -6.15 9.34 -3.07
C ARG A 271 -5.00 9.10 -4.03
N TYR A 272 -4.58 7.85 -4.20
CA TYR A 272 -3.45 7.50 -5.07
C TYR A 272 -2.18 8.31 -4.79
N GLY A 273 -1.96 8.72 -3.54
CA GLY A 273 -0.81 9.55 -3.13
C GLY A 273 -0.94 11.03 -3.47
N LYS A 274 -2.11 11.50 -3.91
CA LYS A 274 -2.40 12.91 -4.15
C LYS A 274 -3.36 13.45 -3.11
N PHE A 275 -3.10 14.67 -2.64
CA PHE A 275 -4.01 15.38 -1.75
C PHE A 275 -5.36 15.60 -2.44
N ALA A 276 -6.44 15.14 -1.81
CA ALA A 276 -7.80 15.21 -2.33
C ALA A 276 -8.60 16.34 -1.69
N GLY A 277 -8.36 16.63 -0.42
CA GLY A 277 -9.02 17.70 0.31
C GLY A 277 -8.76 17.63 1.80
N GLN A 278 -9.25 18.64 2.53
CA GLN A 278 -9.14 18.69 3.98
C GLN A 278 -10.34 19.38 4.60
N SER A 279 -10.59 19.05 5.87
CA SER A 279 -11.59 19.71 6.68
C SER A 279 -11.01 20.08 8.05
N ALA A 280 -11.46 21.21 8.58
CA ALA A 280 -11.16 21.61 9.94
C ALA A 280 -11.88 20.69 10.93
N LEU A 281 -11.22 20.41 12.04
CA LEU A 281 -11.79 19.70 13.18
C LEU A 281 -11.87 20.67 14.36
N ASP A 282 -12.65 20.29 15.36
CA ASP A 282 -12.74 20.97 16.64
C ASP A 282 -12.63 19.95 17.79
N GLY A 283 -12.80 20.42 19.04
CA GLY A 283 -12.74 19.56 20.23
C GLY A 283 -13.74 18.39 20.24
N THR A 284 -14.76 18.41 19.37
CA THR A 284 -15.67 17.28 19.19
C THR A 284 -15.02 16.09 18.51
N TYR A 285 -13.79 16.17 17.98
CA TYR A 285 -13.03 15.05 17.40
C TYR A 285 -11.85 14.56 18.27
N SER A 286 -11.81 14.91 19.55
CA SER A 286 -10.79 14.39 20.49
C SER A 286 -10.98 12.89 20.78
N TYR A 287 -9.93 12.10 20.71
CA TYR A 287 -9.94 10.68 21.07
C TYR A 287 -9.26 10.40 22.41
N ALA A 288 -8.71 11.44 23.06
CA ALA A 288 -8.02 11.40 24.35
C ALA A 288 -8.94 11.15 25.58
N GLY A 289 -10.22 10.82 25.38
CA GLY A 289 -11.25 10.86 26.43
C GLY A 289 -11.75 9.52 26.99
N GLY A 290 -11.16 8.38 26.65
CA GLY A 290 -11.67 7.07 27.10
C GLY A 290 -10.57 6.15 27.64
N SER A 291 -10.63 5.84 28.93
CA SER A 291 -9.71 4.92 29.63
C SER A 291 -10.01 3.43 29.36
N ASN A 292 -10.98 3.12 28.50
CA ASN A 292 -11.40 1.74 28.25
C ASN A 292 -10.82 1.29 26.91
N LEU A 293 -9.93 0.30 26.99
CA LEU A 293 -9.55 -0.54 25.84
C LEU A 293 -10.80 -1.34 25.44
N ASP A 294 -11.64 -0.71 24.63
CA ASP A 294 -12.89 -1.27 24.15
C ASP A 294 -12.68 -1.87 22.75
N ARG A 295 -13.73 -2.47 22.20
CA ARG A 295 -13.74 -3.19 20.94
C ARG A 295 -13.24 -2.35 19.74
N VAL A 296 -12.26 -2.89 19.01
CA VAL A 296 -11.96 -2.50 17.62
C VAL A 296 -12.93 -3.25 16.72
N LEU A 297 -13.45 -2.56 15.72
CA LEU A 297 -14.41 -3.11 14.77
C LEU A 297 -14.03 -2.72 13.35
N LEU A 298 -13.90 -3.69 12.46
CA LEU A 298 -13.75 -3.51 11.02
C LEU A 298 -15.04 -4.00 10.36
N GLY A 299 -15.82 -3.06 9.84
CA GLY A 299 -17.20 -3.28 9.40
C GLY A 299 -18.22 -3.22 10.54
N ASN A 300 -19.31 -2.47 10.38
CA ASN A 300 -20.47 -2.46 11.30
C ASN A 300 -21.60 -3.40 10.84
N GLY A 301 -21.28 -4.42 10.04
CA GLY A 301 -22.27 -5.26 9.37
C GLY A 301 -22.91 -4.62 8.12
N ASN A 302 -22.84 -3.29 7.95
CA ASN A 302 -23.28 -2.64 6.71
C ASN A 302 -22.18 -2.58 5.64
N LEU A 303 -20.94 -2.93 5.99
CA LEU A 303 -19.80 -2.86 5.10
C LEU A 303 -19.96 -3.83 3.91
N ASP A 304 -20.03 -3.26 2.71
CA ASP A 304 -20.02 -4.01 1.46
C ASP A 304 -18.83 -3.55 0.60
N ALA A 305 -17.67 -4.16 0.84
CA ALA A 305 -16.41 -3.79 0.21
C ALA A 305 -15.43 -4.96 0.19
N ASP A 306 -14.46 -4.89 -0.72
CA ASP A 306 -13.29 -5.75 -0.70
C ASP A 306 -12.10 -4.94 -0.19
N ILE A 307 -11.34 -5.47 0.77
CA ILE A 307 -10.18 -4.81 1.37
C ILE A 307 -8.94 -5.66 1.14
N ALA A 308 -7.95 -5.12 0.44
CA ALA A 308 -6.68 -5.79 0.19
C ALA A 308 -5.64 -5.50 1.27
N GLU A 309 -5.60 -4.26 1.77
CA GLU A 309 -4.61 -3.84 2.77
C GLU A 309 -5.12 -2.69 3.63
N VAL A 310 -4.78 -2.69 4.92
CA VAL A 310 -5.08 -1.64 5.91
C VAL A 310 -3.83 -1.31 6.68
N LEU A 311 -3.51 -0.02 6.83
CA LEU A 311 -2.48 0.47 7.75
C LEU A 311 -3.06 1.54 8.65
N TYR A 312 -2.66 1.51 9.92
CA TYR A 312 -2.97 2.56 10.88
C TYR A 312 -1.73 2.96 11.67
N PHE A 313 -1.48 4.27 11.71
CA PHE A 313 -0.44 4.92 12.47
C PHE A 313 -1.08 5.78 13.56
N ASN A 314 -0.61 5.65 14.80
CA ASN A 314 -1.15 6.41 15.94
C ASN A 314 -0.57 7.84 16.07
N THR A 315 -0.01 8.37 14.97
CA THR A 315 0.50 9.72 14.81
C THR A 315 0.02 10.33 13.49
N ASN A 316 0.14 11.65 13.37
CA ASN A 316 -0.01 12.33 12.09
C ASN A 316 1.26 12.09 11.26
N LEU A 317 1.14 11.35 10.17
CA LEU A 317 2.27 11.16 9.28
C LEU A 317 2.66 12.48 8.62
N SER A 318 3.98 12.66 8.42
CA SER A 318 4.50 13.74 7.58
C SER A 318 4.12 13.50 6.12
N GLU A 319 4.11 14.55 5.29
CA GLU A 319 3.84 14.39 3.84
C GLU A 319 4.81 13.40 3.19
N THR A 320 6.09 13.42 3.59
CA THR A 320 7.10 12.46 3.11
C THR A 320 6.77 11.02 3.48
N ASP A 321 6.26 10.76 4.69
CA ASP A 321 5.86 9.41 5.07
C ASP A 321 4.57 8.97 4.38
N VAL A 322 3.63 9.90 4.15
CA VAL A 322 2.43 9.67 3.33
C VAL A 322 2.82 9.25 1.92
N GLU A 323 3.74 9.97 1.28
CA GLU A 323 4.27 9.65 -0.05
C GLU A 323 4.90 8.25 -0.08
N LYS A 324 5.66 7.86 0.96
CA LYS A 324 6.25 6.52 1.06
C LYS A 324 5.18 5.43 1.17
N VAL A 325 4.14 5.62 1.99
CA VAL A 325 3.04 4.66 2.10
C VAL A 325 2.35 4.49 0.75
N PHE A 326 2.03 5.59 0.06
CA PHE A 326 1.38 5.51 -1.24
C PHE A 326 2.28 4.99 -2.35
N PHE A 327 3.58 5.28 -2.34
CA PHE A 327 4.53 4.66 -3.26
C PHE A 327 4.45 3.13 -3.10
N TYR A 328 4.50 2.64 -1.87
CA TYR A 328 4.34 1.20 -1.60
C TYR A 328 3.01 0.64 -2.10
N LEU A 329 1.88 1.19 -1.66
CA LEU A 329 0.57 0.66 -2.01
C LEU A 329 0.30 0.74 -3.53
N ASN A 330 0.63 1.86 -4.16
CA ASN A 330 0.36 2.06 -5.59
C ASN A 330 1.26 1.19 -6.47
N THR A 331 2.54 1.06 -6.14
CA THR A 331 3.45 0.18 -6.89
C THR A 331 3.03 -1.28 -6.74
N LYS A 332 2.74 -1.74 -5.50
CA LYS A 332 2.28 -3.12 -5.22
C LYS A 332 0.99 -3.46 -5.96
N TYR A 333 -0.03 -2.60 -5.87
CA TYR A 333 -1.37 -2.88 -6.38
C TYR A 333 -1.63 -2.32 -7.78
N LYS A 334 -0.62 -1.74 -8.43
CA LYS A 334 -0.72 -1.10 -9.76
C LYS A 334 -1.88 -0.09 -9.82
N LEU A 335 -1.93 0.78 -8.82
CA LEU A 335 -2.94 1.82 -8.70
C LEU A 335 -2.36 3.16 -9.15
N SER A 336 -3.10 3.85 -10.00
CA SER A 336 -2.84 5.22 -10.42
C SER A 336 -4.17 5.98 -10.44
N PRO A 337 -4.15 7.32 -10.33
CA PRO A 337 -5.35 8.16 -10.43
C PRO A 337 -6.23 7.83 -11.64
#